data_AF-A0AAE3N7A3-F1
#
_entry.id   AF-A0AAE3N7A3-F1
#
_cell.length_a   1.000
_cell.length_b   1.000
_cell.length_c   1.000
_cell.angle_alpha   90.00
_cell.angle_beta   90.00
_cell.angle_gamma   90.00
#
_symmetry.space_group_name_H-M   'P 1'
#
loop_
_entity.id
_entity.type
_entity.pdbx_description
1 polymer ?
#
loop_
_entity_poly.entity_id
_entity_poly.type
_entity_poly.pdbx_seq_one_letter_code
_entity_poly.pdbx_strand_id
1 'polypeptide(L)'
;MPHRPLPGHFTVRAQTIVWADASAHALLEYEPGQLIGRPAQLLQGEGSPALAQLPRPHETEVDFERASLRTAGGPLRTLQLHGERMDAQQVLWTCWPAARATEALGDADTRVALSRAQIAQGLAAGEFRLDYQPKVDMARGRVIGVEALVRWAHPEHGWLPPRHFVPSIQDDTLIEELGEWALRQAGLQCAAWAPAWREPGRRMPISVNISPRHLVRDDFIGQLAQHLRCGDAGISVPLELELLEAPVLDDLDDAARVVRACRDLGVPVLLDDFGTGYAMLSYLRALPVSGIKLDRSYVGGMVDDPRDAAIVGGMLALARSLDCEVVAEGVTTPAHARALLALGCTQGQGFGIAAPMRPQALPAWVEAFEAQPPGWAQPHIGV
;
A
#
# COMPACT_ATOMS: atom_id res chain seq x y z
N MET A 1 -22.63 -0.51 20.97
CA MET A 1 -22.67 -0.31 19.51
C MET A 1 -22.58 -1.67 18.85
N PRO A 2 -23.40 -2.02 17.84
CA PRO A 2 -23.28 -3.32 17.19
C PRO A 2 -21.90 -3.39 16.50
N HIS A 3 -21.16 -4.47 16.75
CA HIS A 3 -19.86 -4.73 16.12
C HIS A 3 -20.04 -4.72 14.59
N ARG A 4 -19.42 -3.75 13.89
CA ARG A 4 -19.33 -3.78 12.43
C ARG A 4 -18.42 -4.95 12.02
N PRO A 5 -18.82 -5.79 11.04
CA PRO A 5 -17.98 -6.91 10.60
C PRO A 5 -16.65 -6.40 10.05
N LEU A 6 -15.55 -7.04 10.42
CA LEU A 6 -14.23 -6.76 9.84
C LEU A 6 -14.21 -7.26 8.38
N PRO A 7 -13.43 -6.62 7.48
CA PRO A 7 -13.19 -7.16 6.14
C PRO A 7 -12.54 -8.53 6.23
N GLY A 8 -12.96 -9.43 5.36
CA GLY A 8 -12.34 -10.74 5.19
C GLY A 8 -11.38 -10.75 4.02
N HIS A 9 -10.31 -11.52 4.13
CA HIS A 9 -9.33 -11.68 3.06
C HIS A 9 -9.15 -13.16 2.73
N PHE A 10 -9.06 -13.49 1.44
CA PHE A 10 -8.73 -14.83 0.97
C PHE A 10 -7.96 -14.78 -0.36
N THR A 11 -7.04 -15.70 -0.58
CA THR A 11 -6.23 -15.76 -1.81
C THR A 11 -6.69 -16.92 -2.68
N VAL A 12 -6.90 -16.66 -3.97
CA VAL A 12 -7.22 -17.68 -4.98
C VAL A 12 -5.99 -17.91 -5.85
N ARG A 13 -5.54 -19.17 -5.94
CA ARG A 13 -4.52 -19.64 -6.88
C ARG A 13 -5.08 -20.73 -7.76
N ALA A 14 -4.95 -20.59 -9.09
CA ALA A 14 -5.41 -21.62 -10.05
C ALA A 14 -6.84 -22.13 -9.73
N GLN A 15 -7.76 -21.20 -9.45
CA GLN A 15 -9.16 -21.47 -9.08
C GLN A 15 -9.38 -22.18 -7.73
N THR A 16 -8.37 -22.30 -6.87
CA THR A 16 -8.49 -22.86 -5.52
C THR A 16 -8.15 -21.80 -4.47
N ILE A 17 -8.90 -21.77 -3.37
CA ILE A 17 -8.61 -20.88 -2.25
C ILE A 17 -7.44 -21.46 -1.47
N VAL A 18 -6.31 -20.76 -1.45
CA VAL A 18 -5.07 -21.25 -0.81
C VAL A 18 -4.83 -20.66 0.57
N TRP A 19 -5.50 -19.54 0.88
CA TRP A 19 -5.40 -18.87 2.17
C TRP A 19 -6.69 -18.09 2.44
N ALA A 20 -7.08 -17.97 3.72
CA ALA A 20 -8.18 -17.12 4.14
C ALA A 20 -8.04 -16.75 5.63
N ASP A 21 -8.36 -15.51 5.99
CA ASP A 21 -8.39 -15.05 7.38
C ASP A 21 -9.70 -15.43 8.10
N ALA A 22 -9.74 -15.23 9.42
CA ALA A 22 -10.91 -15.54 10.24
C ALA A 22 -12.15 -14.73 9.83
N SER A 23 -11.96 -13.51 9.31
CA SER A 23 -13.06 -12.64 8.87
C SER A 23 -13.69 -13.11 7.56
N ALA A 24 -12.90 -13.65 6.62
CA ALA A 24 -13.40 -14.27 5.40
C ALA A 24 -14.21 -15.52 5.70
N HIS A 25 -13.72 -16.37 6.62
CA HIS A 25 -14.47 -17.54 7.09
C HIS A 25 -15.83 -17.13 7.68
N ALA A 26 -15.83 -16.12 8.57
CA ALA A 26 -17.07 -15.63 9.18
C ALA A 26 -18.04 -15.01 8.15
N LEU A 27 -17.56 -14.21 7.20
CA LEU A 27 -18.39 -13.55 6.18
C LEU A 27 -19.02 -14.54 5.20
N LEU A 28 -18.30 -15.62 4.87
CA LEU A 28 -18.75 -16.69 3.98
C LEU A 28 -19.39 -17.86 4.75
N GLU A 29 -19.55 -17.73 6.06
CA GLU A 29 -20.16 -18.71 6.98
C GLU A 29 -19.48 -20.09 6.95
N TYR A 30 -18.17 -20.12 6.70
CA TYR A 30 -17.35 -21.32 6.81
C TYR A 30 -16.73 -21.38 8.21
N GLU A 31 -16.63 -22.58 8.79
CA GLU A 31 -15.80 -22.76 9.99
C GLU A 31 -14.32 -22.48 9.67
N PRO A 32 -13.52 -21.99 10.62
CA PRO A 32 -12.10 -21.71 10.40
C PRO A 32 -11.36 -22.87 9.74
N GLY A 33 -10.67 -22.58 8.64
CA GLY A 33 -9.92 -23.55 7.82
C GLY A 33 -10.74 -24.27 6.76
N GLN A 34 -12.08 -24.26 6.80
CA GLN A 34 -12.90 -24.97 5.81
C GLN A 34 -12.95 -24.29 4.44
N LEU A 35 -12.59 -23.01 4.36
CA LEU A 35 -12.56 -22.28 3.10
C LEU A 35 -11.29 -22.63 2.29
N ILE A 36 -10.22 -23.03 2.97
CA ILE A 36 -8.93 -23.37 2.35
C ILE A 36 -9.04 -24.72 1.63
N GLY A 37 -8.47 -24.80 0.42
CA GLY A 37 -8.51 -25.99 -0.44
C GLY A 37 -9.79 -26.14 -1.25
N ARG A 38 -10.78 -25.25 -1.07
CA ARG A 38 -12.01 -25.27 -1.86
C ARG A 38 -11.83 -24.61 -3.22
N PRO A 39 -12.50 -25.10 -4.27
CA PRO A 39 -12.60 -24.38 -5.53
C PRO A 39 -13.26 -23.02 -5.31
N ALA A 40 -12.67 -21.96 -5.86
CA ALA A 40 -13.23 -20.60 -5.85
C ALA A 40 -14.62 -20.58 -6.51
N GLN A 41 -14.89 -21.51 -7.43
CA GLN A 41 -16.20 -21.71 -8.05
C GLN A 41 -17.31 -22.07 -7.06
N LEU A 42 -17.00 -22.68 -5.91
CA LEU A 42 -18.01 -22.98 -4.88
C LEU A 42 -18.60 -21.72 -4.26
N LEU A 43 -17.88 -20.59 -4.35
CA LEU A 43 -18.40 -19.28 -3.95
C LEU A 43 -19.32 -18.67 -5.01
N GLN A 44 -19.52 -19.28 -6.19
CA GLN A 44 -20.34 -18.71 -7.26
C GLN A 44 -21.85 -18.94 -7.04
N GLY A 45 -22.61 -17.86 -7.22
CA GLY A 45 -24.07 -17.85 -7.36
C GLY A 45 -24.51 -17.45 -8.77
N GLU A 46 -25.75 -17.75 -9.14
CA GLU A 46 -26.35 -17.23 -10.39
C GLU A 46 -26.31 -15.69 -10.39
N GLY A 47 -25.82 -15.09 -11.48
CA GLY A 47 -25.67 -13.63 -11.62
C GLY A 47 -24.48 -13.02 -10.90
N SER A 48 -23.64 -13.82 -10.22
CA SER A 48 -22.36 -13.36 -9.67
C SER A 48 -21.31 -13.25 -10.80
N PRO A 49 -20.48 -12.20 -10.85
CA PRO A 49 -19.35 -12.18 -11.77
C PRO A 49 -18.51 -13.43 -11.49
N ALA A 50 -18.25 -14.23 -12.53
CA ALA A 50 -17.51 -15.46 -12.31
C ALA A 50 -16.12 -15.08 -11.78
N LEU A 51 -15.70 -15.64 -10.64
CA LEU A 51 -14.31 -15.52 -10.16
C LEU A 51 -13.25 -15.91 -11.22
N ALA A 52 -13.68 -16.64 -12.26
CA ALA A 52 -12.89 -17.02 -13.44
C ALA A 52 -12.98 -16.06 -14.64
N GLN A 53 -13.84 -15.02 -14.59
CA GLN A 53 -13.98 -13.97 -15.61
C GLN A 53 -13.18 -12.70 -15.24
N LEU A 54 -12.08 -12.88 -14.49
CA LEU A 54 -11.25 -11.83 -13.90
C LEU A 54 -9.77 -12.15 -14.09
N PRO A 55 -8.91 -11.14 -14.18
CA PRO A 55 -8.70 -10.23 -15.30
C PRO A 55 -7.92 -10.91 -16.45
N ARG A 56 -7.94 -10.31 -17.66
CA ARG A 56 -6.97 -10.65 -18.73
C ARG A 56 -5.56 -10.20 -18.32
N PRO A 57 -4.46 -10.69 -18.96
CA PRO A 57 -3.07 -10.44 -18.55
C PRO A 57 -2.63 -8.99 -18.26
N HIS A 58 -3.42 -7.97 -18.61
CA HIS A 58 -3.13 -6.54 -18.43
C HIS A 58 -3.82 -5.85 -17.22
N GLU A 59 -4.82 -6.46 -16.57
CA GLU A 59 -5.50 -5.83 -15.43
C GLU A 59 -4.87 -6.31 -14.10
N THR A 60 -4.42 -5.35 -13.27
CA THR A 60 -3.71 -5.58 -12.00
C THR A 60 -4.65 -5.64 -10.79
N GLU A 61 -5.83 -5.04 -10.87
CA GLU A 61 -6.81 -4.93 -9.79
C GLU A 61 -8.24 -4.93 -10.37
N VAL A 62 -9.21 -5.41 -9.60
CA VAL A 62 -10.63 -5.42 -9.98
C VAL A 62 -11.53 -5.19 -8.78
N ASP A 63 -12.55 -4.34 -8.94
CA ASP A 63 -13.51 -4.01 -7.89
C ASP A 63 -14.92 -4.48 -8.30
N PHE A 64 -15.62 -5.11 -7.36
CA PHE A 64 -17.03 -5.44 -7.46
C PHE A 64 -17.76 -4.83 -6.28
N GLU A 65 -18.58 -3.82 -6.55
CA GLU A 65 -19.45 -3.22 -5.52
C GLU A 65 -20.44 -4.25 -4.96
N ARG A 66 -20.90 -5.19 -5.79
CA ARG A 66 -21.83 -6.26 -5.41
C ARG A 66 -21.48 -7.57 -6.12
N ALA A 67 -20.99 -8.53 -5.36
CA ALA A 67 -20.83 -9.91 -5.77
C ALA A 67 -21.67 -10.82 -4.86
N SER A 68 -22.48 -11.69 -5.47
CA SER A 68 -23.29 -12.66 -4.76
C SER A 68 -22.46 -13.92 -4.54
N LEU A 69 -21.89 -14.09 -3.35
CA LEU A 69 -21.08 -15.25 -3.00
C LEU A 69 -21.90 -16.28 -2.22
N ARG A 70 -21.73 -17.56 -2.57
CA ARG A 70 -22.38 -18.67 -1.88
C ARG A 70 -21.67 -19.00 -0.56
N THR A 71 -22.44 -19.09 0.52
CA THR A 71 -21.93 -19.45 1.84
C THR A 71 -21.89 -20.96 2.06
N ALA A 72 -21.25 -21.43 3.14
CA ALA A 72 -21.15 -22.85 3.44
C ALA A 72 -22.52 -23.55 3.57
N GLY A 73 -23.55 -22.83 4.00
CA GLY A 73 -24.93 -23.32 4.15
C GLY A 73 -25.75 -23.35 2.86
N GLY A 74 -25.21 -22.85 1.74
CA GLY A 74 -25.89 -22.76 0.45
C GLY A 74 -26.56 -21.43 0.05
N PRO A 75 -26.99 -20.51 0.94
CA PRO A 75 -27.55 -19.23 0.52
C PRO A 75 -26.49 -18.28 -0.06
N LEU A 76 -26.94 -17.27 -0.80
CA LEU A 76 -26.08 -16.22 -1.35
C LEU A 76 -25.98 -15.03 -0.37
N ARG A 77 -24.76 -14.56 -0.16
CA ARG A 77 -24.43 -13.29 0.51
C ARG A 77 -23.99 -12.29 -0.54
N THR A 78 -24.60 -11.12 -0.56
CA THR A 78 -24.08 -9.99 -1.32
C THR A 78 -22.94 -9.36 -0.54
N LEU A 79 -21.75 -9.40 -1.11
CA LEU A 79 -20.53 -8.82 -0.57
C LEU A 79 -19.95 -7.84 -1.60
N GLN A 80 -19.27 -6.80 -1.13
CA GLN A 80 -18.33 -6.07 -1.97
C GLN A 80 -17.05 -6.90 -2.05
N LEU A 81 -16.42 -6.96 -3.23
CA LEU A 81 -15.16 -7.67 -3.44
C LEU A 81 -14.14 -6.75 -4.10
N HIS A 82 -12.90 -6.85 -3.66
CA HIS A 82 -11.76 -6.27 -4.32
C HIS A 82 -10.76 -7.39 -4.59
N GLY A 83 -10.40 -7.58 -5.86
CA GLY A 83 -9.36 -8.50 -6.28
C GLY A 83 -8.08 -7.72 -6.61
N GLU A 84 -6.99 -8.02 -5.94
CA GLU A 84 -5.66 -7.51 -6.26
C GLU A 84 -4.82 -8.66 -6.79
N ARG A 85 -4.27 -8.52 -8.01
CA ARG A 85 -3.40 -9.54 -8.59
C ARG A 85 -2.08 -9.56 -7.83
N MET A 86 -1.79 -10.67 -7.18
CA MET A 86 -0.52 -10.88 -6.48
C MET A 86 0.56 -11.35 -7.45
N ASP A 87 0.26 -12.30 -8.34
CA ASP A 87 1.17 -12.75 -9.39
C ASP A 87 0.38 -13.28 -10.59
N ALA A 88 1.04 -13.91 -11.57
CA ALA A 88 0.41 -14.47 -12.76
C ALA A 88 -0.65 -15.57 -12.46
N GLN A 89 -0.65 -16.13 -11.26
CA GLN A 89 -1.51 -17.25 -10.84
C GLN A 89 -2.34 -16.97 -9.59
N GLN A 90 -2.11 -15.85 -8.88
CA GLN A 90 -2.69 -15.54 -7.59
C GLN A 90 -3.41 -14.19 -7.55
N VAL A 91 -4.59 -14.17 -6.95
CA VAL A 91 -5.36 -12.96 -6.67
C VAL A 91 -5.75 -12.95 -5.19
N LEU A 92 -5.44 -11.85 -4.49
CA LEU A 92 -5.95 -11.57 -3.15
C LEU A 92 -7.34 -10.97 -3.28
N TRP A 93 -8.31 -11.60 -2.67
CA TRP A 93 -9.67 -11.11 -2.55
C TRP A 93 -9.90 -10.53 -1.17
N THR A 94 -10.26 -9.26 -1.13
CA THR A 94 -10.80 -8.62 0.07
C THR A 94 -12.31 -8.53 -0.07
N CYS A 95 -13.06 -8.93 0.96
CA CYS A 95 -14.51 -8.94 0.96
C CYS A 95 -15.10 -8.15 2.13
N TRP A 96 -16.18 -7.43 1.86
CA TRP A 96 -16.94 -6.66 2.85
C TRP A 96 -18.43 -6.98 2.77
N PRO A 97 -19.20 -6.88 3.88
CA PRO A 97 -20.66 -6.87 3.81
C PRO A 97 -21.15 -5.75 2.90
N ALA A 98 -21.95 -6.07 1.87
CA ALA A 98 -22.54 -5.03 1.04
C ALA A 98 -23.56 -4.21 1.85
N ALA A 99 -23.49 -2.87 1.77
CA ALA A 99 -24.50 -2.01 2.38
C ALA A 99 -25.88 -2.25 1.74
N ARG A 100 -26.95 -2.22 2.56
CA ARG A 100 -28.33 -2.30 2.04
C ARG A 100 -28.73 -0.96 1.44
N ALA A 101 -28.70 -0.82 0.12
CA ALA A 101 -29.53 0.16 -0.59
C ALA A 101 -29.80 -0.27 -2.05
N THR A 102 -30.81 0.39 -2.60
CA THR A 102 -31.71 0.12 -3.72
C THR A 102 -31.10 -0.06 -5.12
N GLU A 103 -31.90 -0.68 -5.98
CA GLU A 103 -31.69 -1.00 -7.40
C GLU A 103 -31.00 0.10 -8.23
N ALA A 104 -29.90 -0.25 -8.91
CA ALA A 104 -29.69 -0.01 -10.34
C ALA A 104 -28.45 -0.79 -10.83
N LEU A 105 -28.63 -1.52 -11.92
CA LEU A 105 -27.61 -2.26 -12.67
C LEU A 105 -26.83 -1.30 -13.59
N GLY A 106 -25.50 -1.39 -13.63
CA GLY A 106 -24.68 -0.73 -14.65
C GLY A 106 -23.17 -0.83 -14.39
N ASP A 107 -22.48 -1.54 -15.29
CA ASP A 107 -21.02 -1.64 -15.54
C ASP A 107 -20.00 -1.80 -14.41
N ALA A 108 -19.29 -2.94 -14.49
CA ALA A 108 -17.95 -3.12 -13.93
C ALA A 108 -17.00 -2.08 -14.54
N ASP A 109 -16.18 -1.46 -13.68
CA ASP A 109 -15.22 -0.37 -13.96
C ASP A 109 -15.74 1.08 -13.88
N THR A 110 -16.94 1.29 -13.34
CA THR A 110 -17.36 2.66 -12.98
C THR A 110 -16.59 3.12 -11.73
N ARG A 111 -15.48 3.83 -11.92
CA ARG A 111 -14.85 4.66 -10.86
C ARG A 111 -15.96 5.44 -10.15
N VAL A 112 -16.17 5.21 -8.86
CA VAL A 112 -17.06 6.06 -8.07
C VAL A 112 -16.42 7.44 -8.05
N ALA A 113 -16.92 8.35 -8.89
CA ALA A 113 -16.42 9.72 -8.96
C ALA A 113 -16.92 10.48 -7.72
N LEU A 114 -16.17 10.34 -6.62
CA LEU A 114 -16.50 10.99 -5.36
C LEU A 114 -16.25 12.48 -5.49
N SER A 115 -17.28 13.26 -5.16
CA SER A 115 -17.20 14.71 -5.24
C SER A 115 -16.28 15.27 -4.16
N ARG A 116 -15.66 16.42 -4.44
CA ARG A 116 -14.84 17.16 -3.47
C ARG A 116 -15.59 17.45 -2.17
N ALA A 117 -16.90 17.75 -2.27
CA ALA A 117 -17.75 17.99 -1.11
C ALA A 117 -17.88 16.74 -0.22
N GLN A 118 -18.05 15.55 -0.80
CA GLN A 118 -18.10 14.30 -0.04
C GLN A 118 -16.76 14.02 0.64
N ILE A 119 -15.64 14.25 -0.06
CA ILE A 119 -14.29 14.04 0.49
C ILE A 119 -14.04 14.97 1.69
N ALA A 120 -14.33 16.26 1.52
CA ALA A 120 -14.22 17.26 2.59
C ALA A 120 -15.10 16.90 3.80
N GLN A 121 -16.34 16.47 3.55
CA GLN A 121 -17.26 16.04 4.59
C GLN A 121 -16.74 14.80 5.32
N GLY A 122 -16.24 13.79 4.60
CA GLY A 122 -15.69 12.59 5.19
C GLY A 122 -14.45 12.86 6.04
N LEU A 123 -13.58 13.78 5.59
CA LEU A 123 -12.39 14.19 6.34
C LEU A 123 -12.79 14.88 7.65
N ALA A 124 -13.75 15.81 7.58
CA ALA A 124 -14.30 16.48 8.76
C ALA A 124 -15.06 15.53 9.72
N ALA A 125 -15.69 14.49 9.18
CA ALA A 125 -16.42 13.48 9.94
C ALA A 125 -15.53 12.39 10.56
N GLY A 126 -14.21 12.43 10.32
CA GLY A 126 -13.26 11.44 10.84
C GLY A 126 -13.43 10.05 10.21
N GLU A 127 -13.86 10.00 8.94
CA GLU A 127 -14.07 8.76 8.20
C GLU A 127 -12.78 8.18 7.61
N PHE A 128 -11.67 8.92 7.71
CA PHE A 128 -10.37 8.51 7.20
C PHE A 128 -9.54 7.82 8.28
N ARG A 129 -8.70 6.87 7.87
CA ARG A 129 -7.68 6.23 8.72
C ARG A 129 -6.41 5.91 7.91
N LEU A 130 -5.35 5.55 8.62
CA LEU A 130 -4.14 5.00 8.04
C LEU A 130 -4.09 3.48 8.28
N ASP A 131 -3.91 2.73 7.20
CA ASP A 131 -3.39 1.35 7.24
C ASP A 131 -1.89 1.41 6.91
N TYR A 132 -1.12 0.41 7.37
CA TYR A 132 0.34 0.46 7.31
C TYR A 132 0.89 -0.76 6.58
N GLN A 133 1.70 -0.54 5.56
CA GLN A 133 2.36 -1.63 4.83
C GLN A 133 3.85 -1.71 5.21
N PRO A 134 4.35 -2.88 5.65
CA PRO A 134 5.75 -3.05 5.99
C PRO A 134 6.72 -2.90 4.82
N LYS A 135 7.83 -2.21 5.09
CA LYS A 135 9.05 -2.20 4.27
C LYS A 135 10.11 -3.04 4.97
N VAL A 136 10.79 -3.91 4.22
CA VAL A 136 11.74 -4.87 4.81
C VAL A 136 13.08 -4.85 4.09
N ASP A 137 14.14 -5.06 4.86
CA ASP A 137 15.41 -5.52 4.35
C ASP A 137 15.31 -7.03 4.12
N MET A 138 15.17 -7.41 2.85
CA MET A 138 15.02 -8.79 2.40
C MET A 138 16.29 -9.62 2.61
N ALA A 139 17.47 -9.00 2.67
CA ALA A 139 18.72 -9.71 2.89
C ALA A 139 18.89 -10.07 4.37
N ARG A 140 18.53 -9.14 5.26
CA ARG A 140 18.66 -9.29 6.72
C ARG A 140 17.42 -9.87 7.39
N GLY A 141 16.29 -9.90 6.70
CA GLY A 141 15.02 -10.36 7.26
C GLY A 141 14.51 -9.42 8.36
N ARG A 142 14.69 -8.11 8.21
CA ARG A 142 14.29 -7.12 9.21
C ARG A 142 13.31 -6.11 8.65
N VAL A 143 12.40 -5.64 9.48
CA VAL A 143 11.49 -4.56 9.12
C VAL A 143 12.23 -3.24 9.30
N ILE A 144 12.26 -2.43 8.25
CA ILE A 144 13.04 -1.17 8.19
C ILE A 144 12.16 0.08 8.18
N GLY A 145 10.85 -0.08 8.10
CA GLY A 145 9.88 1.01 8.10
C GLY A 145 8.50 0.51 7.70
N VAL A 146 7.56 1.44 7.62
CA VAL A 146 6.22 1.20 7.08
C VAL A 146 5.77 2.37 6.22
N GLU A 147 4.98 2.08 5.20
CA GLU A 147 4.24 3.11 4.46
C GLU A 147 2.85 3.29 5.06
N ALA A 148 2.46 4.54 5.32
CA ALA A 148 1.12 4.91 5.75
C ALA A 148 0.22 5.15 4.53
N LEU A 149 -0.80 4.30 4.42
CA LEU A 149 -1.73 4.27 3.30
C LEU A 149 -3.11 4.72 3.77
N VAL A 150 -3.59 5.82 3.20
CA VAL A 150 -4.90 6.39 3.52
C VAL A 150 -6.02 5.41 3.13
N ARG A 151 -7.02 5.28 3.98
CA ARG A 151 -8.26 4.54 3.73
C ARG A 151 -9.45 5.39 4.17
N TRP A 152 -10.49 5.45 3.34
CA TRP A 152 -11.73 6.15 3.66
C TRP A 152 -12.85 5.15 3.95
N ALA A 153 -13.40 5.14 5.15
CA ALA A 153 -14.65 4.45 5.47
C ALA A 153 -15.85 5.26 4.97
N HIS A 154 -16.09 5.23 3.66
CA HIS A 154 -17.25 5.86 3.07
C HIS A 154 -18.55 5.23 3.63
N PRO A 155 -19.55 6.04 4.01
CA PRO A 155 -20.79 5.55 4.62
C PRO A 155 -21.58 4.59 3.71
N GLU A 156 -21.49 4.79 2.39
CA GLU A 156 -22.23 4.01 1.38
C GLU A 156 -21.38 2.94 0.67
N HIS A 157 -20.08 3.19 0.47
CA HIS A 157 -19.21 2.36 -0.38
C HIS A 157 -18.16 1.55 0.41
N GLY A 158 -18.22 1.58 1.74
CA GLY A 158 -17.28 0.85 2.59
C GLY A 158 -15.89 1.46 2.57
N TRP A 159 -14.86 0.61 2.67
CA TRP A 159 -13.46 1.06 2.73
C TRP A 159 -12.90 1.31 1.34
N LEU A 160 -12.60 2.56 1.04
CA LEU A 160 -12.05 3.00 -0.24
C LEU A 160 -10.55 3.29 -0.13
N PRO A 161 -9.74 2.76 -1.05
CA PRO A 161 -8.34 3.15 -1.20
C PRO A 161 -8.18 4.49 -1.93
N PRO A 162 -6.99 5.12 -1.88
CA PRO A 162 -6.73 6.45 -2.41
C PRO A 162 -7.12 6.64 -3.88
N ARG A 163 -6.96 5.59 -4.71
CA ARG A 163 -7.30 5.60 -6.15
C ARG A 163 -8.76 6.02 -6.45
N HIS A 164 -9.68 5.88 -5.50
CA HIS A 164 -11.09 6.25 -5.66
C HIS A 164 -11.39 7.72 -5.38
N PHE A 165 -10.54 8.43 -4.64
CA PHE A 165 -10.84 9.82 -4.23
C PHE A 165 -9.70 10.82 -4.47
N VAL A 166 -8.44 10.40 -4.46
CA VAL A 166 -7.29 11.28 -4.72
C VAL A 166 -7.35 11.95 -6.10
N PRO A 167 -7.70 11.25 -7.20
CA PRO A 167 -7.81 11.89 -8.51
C PRO A 167 -8.78 13.08 -8.55
N SER A 168 -9.83 13.09 -7.72
CA SER A 168 -10.82 14.18 -7.66
C SER A 168 -10.29 15.46 -6.99
N ILE A 169 -9.22 15.34 -6.19
CA ILE A 169 -8.65 16.43 -5.37
C ILE A 169 -7.19 16.74 -5.67
N GLN A 170 -6.54 16.05 -6.62
CA GLN A 170 -5.10 16.17 -6.89
C GLN A 170 -4.61 17.62 -7.08
N ASP A 171 -5.41 18.45 -7.75
CA ASP A 171 -5.10 19.87 -8.00
C ASP A 171 -5.86 20.84 -7.07
N ASP A 172 -6.54 20.32 -6.05
CA ASP A 172 -7.40 21.07 -5.12
C ASP A 172 -6.73 21.23 -3.75
N THR A 173 -7.07 22.26 -2.97
CA THR A 173 -6.51 22.44 -1.62
C THR A 173 -6.82 21.28 -0.68
N LEU A 174 -7.87 20.49 -0.96
CA LEU A 174 -8.18 19.28 -0.21
C LEU A 174 -7.07 18.23 -0.21
N ILE A 175 -6.19 18.16 -1.23
CA ILE A 175 -5.04 17.23 -1.18
C ILE A 175 -4.03 17.64 -0.11
N GLU A 176 -3.90 18.94 0.12
CA GLU A 176 -3.02 19.51 1.14
C GLU A 176 -3.61 19.22 2.53
N GLU A 177 -4.92 19.42 2.72
CA GLU A 177 -5.63 19.09 3.96
C GLU A 177 -5.54 17.60 4.30
N LEU A 178 -5.70 16.73 3.30
CA LEU A 178 -5.55 15.29 3.47
C LEU A 178 -4.12 14.90 3.85
N GLY A 179 -3.12 15.50 3.19
CA GLY A 179 -1.71 15.27 3.49
C GLY A 179 -1.33 15.73 4.89
N GLU A 180 -1.80 16.90 5.31
CA GLU A 180 -1.59 17.45 6.66
C GLU A 180 -2.24 16.56 7.72
N TRP A 181 -3.48 16.10 7.47
CA TRP A 181 -4.14 15.11 8.32
C TRP A 181 -3.32 13.81 8.42
N ALA A 182 -2.77 13.31 7.31
CA ALA A 182 -1.98 12.09 7.29
C ALA A 182 -0.66 12.22 8.08
N LEU A 183 0.07 13.34 7.91
CA LEU A 183 1.27 13.65 8.69
C LEU A 183 0.98 13.68 10.19
N ARG A 184 -0.11 14.35 10.59
CA ARG A 184 -0.55 14.40 11.98
C ARG A 184 -0.86 13.00 12.51
N GLN A 185 -1.62 12.18 11.78
CA GLN A 185 -1.94 10.82 12.21
C GLN A 185 -0.69 9.93 12.30
N ALA A 186 0.24 10.03 11.35
CA ALA A 186 1.50 9.30 11.37
C ALA A 186 2.36 9.69 12.59
N GLY A 187 2.46 10.99 12.90
CA GLY A 187 3.17 11.48 14.08
C GLY A 187 2.59 10.93 15.39
N LEU A 188 1.26 10.91 15.52
CA LEU A 188 0.57 10.30 16.66
C LEU A 188 0.81 8.78 16.73
N GLN A 189 0.80 8.09 15.60
CA GLN A 189 1.03 6.65 15.56
C GLN A 189 2.47 6.27 15.93
N CYS A 190 3.46 7.04 15.47
CA CYS A 190 4.86 6.91 15.89
C CYS A 190 4.99 6.98 17.42
N ALA A 191 4.36 7.97 18.05
CA ALA A 191 4.37 8.09 19.51
C ALA A 191 3.70 6.89 20.19
N ALA A 192 2.59 6.39 19.63
CA ALA A 192 1.88 5.22 20.13
C ALA A 192 2.69 3.91 20.02
N TRP A 193 3.50 3.75 18.97
CA TRP A 193 4.36 2.58 18.78
C TRP A 193 5.72 2.68 19.45
N ALA A 194 6.14 3.88 19.87
CA ALA A 194 7.44 4.08 20.52
C ALA A 194 7.75 3.09 21.66
N PRO A 195 6.79 2.65 22.51
CA PRO A 195 7.06 1.63 23.53
C PRO A 195 7.43 0.24 22.98
N ALA A 196 6.92 -0.14 21.80
CA ALA A 196 7.15 -1.45 21.19
C ALA A 196 8.54 -1.56 20.54
N TRP A 197 9.17 -0.45 20.19
CA TRP A 197 10.42 -0.43 19.40
C TRP A 197 11.56 0.34 20.09
N ARG A 198 11.65 0.26 21.43
CA ARG A 198 12.65 0.99 22.25
C ARG A 198 14.09 0.46 22.16
N GLU A 199 14.35 -0.55 21.35
CA GLU A 199 15.69 -1.14 21.23
C GLU A 199 16.70 -0.07 20.75
N PRO A 200 17.87 0.07 21.42
CA PRO A 200 18.87 1.04 21.01
C PRO A 200 19.25 0.90 19.53
N GLY A 201 19.12 1.99 18.77
CA GLY A 201 19.44 2.02 17.35
C GLY A 201 18.34 1.50 16.42
N ARG A 202 17.22 0.98 16.94
CA ARG A 202 16.06 0.63 16.12
C ARG A 202 15.30 1.90 15.74
N ARG A 203 15.14 2.09 14.43
CA ARG A 203 14.26 3.13 13.85
C ARG A 203 13.19 2.43 13.03
N MET A 204 11.97 2.91 13.15
CA MET A 204 10.83 2.41 12.37
C MET A 204 10.12 3.61 11.74
N PRO A 205 10.68 4.18 10.66
CA PRO A 205 10.07 5.30 9.97
C PRO A 205 8.68 4.96 9.47
N ILE A 206 7.76 5.92 9.62
CA ILE A 206 6.47 5.93 8.93
C ILE A 206 6.60 6.85 7.73
N SER A 207 6.47 6.28 6.55
CA SER A 207 6.48 7.02 5.30
C SER A 207 5.09 7.54 4.97
N VAL A 208 4.99 8.83 4.64
CA VAL A 208 3.72 9.49 4.34
C VAL A 208 3.78 10.05 2.93
N ASN A 209 2.79 9.69 2.13
CA ASN A 209 2.60 10.21 0.78
C ASN A 209 2.25 11.69 0.80
N ILE A 210 3.02 12.51 0.09
CA ILE A 210 2.86 13.96 -0.01
C ILE A 210 2.73 14.36 -1.48
N SER A 211 1.72 15.17 -1.80
CA SER A 211 1.59 15.74 -3.13
C SER A 211 2.61 16.88 -3.33
N PRO A 212 3.07 17.13 -4.57
CA PRO A 212 3.97 18.25 -4.85
C PRO A 212 3.39 19.59 -4.42
N ARG A 213 2.08 19.77 -4.61
CA ARG A 213 1.34 20.96 -4.20
C ARG A 213 1.38 21.19 -2.68
N HIS A 214 1.27 20.12 -1.88
CA HIS A 214 1.41 20.20 -0.43
C HIS A 214 2.85 20.50 -0.01
N LEU A 215 3.83 19.85 -0.66
CA LEU A 215 5.25 20.03 -0.36
C LEU A 215 5.69 21.50 -0.48
N VAL A 216 5.26 22.19 -1.55
CA VAL A 216 5.69 23.58 -1.83
C VAL A 216 4.84 24.64 -1.13
N ARG A 217 3.96 24.28 -0.19
CA ARG A 217 3.26 25.27 0.63
C ARG A 217 4.24 26.01 1.54
N ASP A 218 4.06 27.33 1.64
CA ASP A 218 4.91 28.21 2.47
C ASP A 218 5.02 27.75 3.94
N ASP A 219 3.94 27.19 4.49
CA ASP A 219 3.86 26.74 5.88
C ASP A 219 4.26 25.27 6.09
N PHE A 220 4.57 24.51 5.04
CA PHE A 220 4.80 23.06 5.09
C PHE A 220 5.87 22.66 6.12
N ILE A 221 7.05 23.28 6.04
CA ILE A 221 8.17 22.98 6.95
C ILE A 221 7.81 23.32 8.41
N GLY A 222 7.03 24.39 8.62
CA GLY A 222 6.55 24.77 9.95
C GLY A 222 5.63 23.71 10.55
N GLN A 223 4.68 23.21 9.73
CA GLN A 223 3.74 22.15 10.11
C GLN A 223 4.46 20.81 10.33
N LEU A 224 5.34 20.40 9.42
CA LEU A 224 6.15 19.19 9.56
C LEU A 224 6.95 19.20 10.88
N ALA A 225 7.61 20.32 11.18
CA ALA A 225 8.35 20.47 12.43
C ALA A 225 7.43 20.35 13.67
N GLN A 226 6.17 20.77 13.58
CA GLN A 226 5.19 20.60 14.65
C GLN A 226 4.83 19.12 14.86
N HIS A 227 4.59 18.37 13.79
CA HIS A 227 4.27 16.94 13.86
C HIS A 227 5.40 16.11 14.46
N LEU A 228 6.66 16.48 14.16
CA LEU A 228 7.83 15.85 14.76
C LEU A 228 7.94 16.08 16.28
N ARG A 229 7.28 17.12 16.81
CA ARG A 229 7.25 17.45 18.26
C ARG A 229 6.07 16.86 19.01
N CYS A 230 5.09 16.26 18.33
CA CYS A 230 3.86 15.74 18.98
C CYS A 230 4.08 14.53 19.91
N GLY A 231 5.31 14.02 20.06
CA GLY A 231 5.66 13.00 21.06
C GLY A 231 6.09 13.64 22.39
N ASP A 232 5.35 13.37 23.47
CA ASP A 232 5.54 13.91 24.84
C ASP A 232 6.86 13.55 25.56
N ALA A 233 7.92 13.09 24.88
CA ALA A 233 9.03 12.44 25.59
C ALA A 233 10.43 12.59 24.98
N GLY A 234 10.70 13.58 24.12
CA GLY A 234 12.02 13.68 23.47
C GLY A 234 12.32 12.46 22.57
N ILE A 235 11.28 11.75 22.16
CA ILE A 235 11.33 10.62 21.24
C ILE A 235 11.28 11.22 19.84
N SER A 236 12.35 11.03 19.07
CA SER A 236 12.36 11.36 17.65
C SER A 236 11.24 10.56 16.97
N VAL A 237 10.28 11.26 16.35
CA VAL A 237 9.25 10.68 15.49
C VAL A 237 9.93 10.39 14.15
N PRO A 238 10.24 9.13 13.80
CA PRO A 238 10.87 8.85 12.53
C PRO A 238 9.80 8.96 11.45
N LEU A 239 9.72 10.12 10.80
CA LEU A 239 8.91 10.30 9.60
C LEU A 239 9.81 10.24 8.37
N GLU A 240 9.24 9.76 7.29
CA GLU A 240 9.78 9.82 5.94
C GLU A 240 8.68 10.34 5.02
N LEU A 241 9.04 11.09 3.98
CA LEU A 241 8.08 11.58 3.00
C LEU A 241 8.26 10.82 1.69
N GLU A 242 7.15 10.44 1.07
CA GLU A 242 7.13 9.85 -0.26
C GLU A 242 6.45 10.85 -1.19
N LEU A 243 7.22 11.44 -2.09
CA LEU A 243 6.72 12.40 -3.05
C LEU A 243 6.05 11.63 -4.19
N LEU A 244 4.72 11.71 -4.24
CA LEU A 244 3.89 11.10 -5.28
C LEU A 244 4.28 11.61 -6.67
N GLU A 245 3.97 10.82 -7.72
CA GLU A 245 4.23 11.20 -9.11
C GLU A 245 3.75 12.64 -9.37
N ALA A 246 4.72 13.52 -9.60
CA ALA A 246 4.44 14.92 -9.72
C ALA A 246 3.90 15.22 -11.12
N PRO A 247 2.67 15.77 -11.27
CA PRO A 247 2.47 16.67 -12.40
C PRO A 247 3.60 17.69 -12.37
N VAL A 248 4.09 18.07 -13.56
CA VAL A 248 5.27 18.93 -13.75
C VAL A 248 5.43 19.91 -12.58
N LEU A 249 6.44 19.69 -11.75
CA LEU A 249 6.80 20.66 -10.71
C LEU A 249 7.18 21.94 -11.45
N ASP A 250 6.32 22.95 -11.37
CA ASP A 250 6.52 24.22 -12.08
C ASP A 250 7.83 24.90 -11.65
N ASP A 251 8.21 24.73 -10.37
CA ASP A 251 9.46 25.24 -9.80
C ASP A 251 10.24 24.15 -9.03
N LEU A 252 11.24 23.58 -9.70
CA LEU A 252 12.13 22.59 -9.11
C LEU A 252 13.11 23.16 -8.08
N ASP A 253 13.46 24.45 -8.19
CA ASP A 253 14.38 25.07 -7.24
C ASP A 253 13.70 25.21 -5.88
N ASP A 254 12.41 25.56 -5.90
CA ASP A 254 11.60 25.66 -4.69
C ASP A 254 11.36 24.31 -4.02
N ALA A 255 10.97 23.29 -4.80
CA ALA A 255 10.85 21.92 -4.30
C ALA A 255 12.19 21.42 -3.72
N ALA A 256 13.32 21.67 -4.40
CA ALA A 256 14.63 21.29 -3.90
C ALA A 256 14.99 22.00 -2.58
N ARG A 257 14.58 23.26 -2.40
CA ARG A 257 14.75 24.02 -1.14
C ARG A 257 13.96 23.38 -0.01
N VAL A 258 12.71 22.99 -0.26
CA VAL A 258 11.88 22.29 0.74
C VAL A 258 12.44 20.91 1.08
N VAL A 259 12.87 20.12 0.08
CA VAL A 259 13.48 18.79 0.32
C VAL A 259 14.75 18.90 1.18
N ARG A 260 15.59 19.92 0.94
CA ARG A 260 16.76 20.18 1.81
C ARG A 260 16.33 20.49 3.24
N ALA A 261 15.30 21.33 3.42
CA ALA A 261 14.78 21.66 4.74
C ALA A 261 14.19 20.44 5.46
N CYS A 262 13.53 19.52 4.75
CA CYS A 262 13.06 18.25 5.32
C CYS A 262 14.24 17.41 5.84
N ARG A 263 15.30 17.28 5.02
CA ARG A 263 16.52 16.56 5.40
C ARG A 263 17.20 17.20 6.63
N ASP A 264 17.24 18.53 6.70
CA ASP A 264 17.82 19.25 7.85
C ASP A 264 17.00 19.04 9.14
N LEU A 265 15.69 18.75 9.01
CA LEU A 265 14.83 18.28 10.11
C LEU A 265 14.98 16.78 10.43
N GLY A 266 15.82 16.05 9.69
CA GLY A 266 16.01 14.61 9.83
C GLY A 266 14.89 13.77 9.20
N VAL A 267 14.11 14.34 8.29
CA VAL A 267 13.03 13.68 7.56
C VAL A 267 13.48 13.40 6.12
N PRO A 268 13.85 12.15 5.78
CA PRO A 268 14.20 11.80 4.40
C PRO A 268 12.98 11.96 3.48
N VAL A 269 13.27 12.26 2.21
CA VAL A 269 12.27 12.35 1.15
C VAL A 269 12.64 11.34 0.06
N LEU A 270 11.70 10.48 -0.31
CA LEU A 270 11.82 9.51 -1.40
C LEU A 270 10.94 9.95 -2.57
N LEU A 271 11.37 9.63 -3.79
CA LEU A 271 10.48 9.72 -4.96
C LEU A 271 9.69 8.42 -5.09
N ASP A 272 8.36 8.54 -5.17
CA ASP A 272 7.46 7.41 -5.38
C ASP A 272 7.26 7.11 -6.88
N ASP A 273 6.76 5.92 -7.20
CA ASP A 273 6.44 5.46 -8.56
C ASP A 273 7.59 5.62 -9.58
N PHE A 274 8.84 5.38 -9.17
CA PHE A 274 10.01 5.50 -10.03
C PHE A 274 10.02 4.43 -11.14
N GLY A 275 9.47 4.79 -12.28
CA GLY A 275 9.70 4.23 -13.61
C GLY A 275 8.61 4.60 -14.62
N THR A 276 7.50 5.21 -14.20
CA THR A 276 6.25 5.32 -14.99
C THR A 276 6.11 6.63 -15.78
N GLY A 277 6.93 7.65 -15.51
CA GLY A 277 6.77 9.01 -16.05
C GLY A 277 7.99 9.61 -16.79
N TYR A 278 7.74 10.57 -17.69
CA TYR A 278 8.75 11.21 -18.55
C TYR A 278 9.72 12.17 -17.84
N ALA A 279 9.37 12.73 -16.67
CA ALA A 279 10.14 13.77 -15.96
C ALA A 279 11.11 13.23 -14.89
N MET A 280 11.19 11.90 -14.75
CA MET A 280 11.81 11.21 -13.63
C MET A 280 13.30 11.49 -13.41
N LEU A 281 14.09 11.43 -14.48
CA LEU A 281 15.52 11.71 -14.41
C LEU A 281 15.81 13.17 -14.10
N SER A 282 14.95 14.08 -14.57
CA SER A 282 15.06 15.51 -14.28
C SER A 282 14.84 15.78 -12.79
N TYR A 283 13.84 15.13 -12.18
CA TYR A 283 13.57 15.23 -10.74
C TYR A 283 14.69 14.62 -9.92
N LEU A 284 15.13 13.41 -10.25
CA LEU A 284 16.22 12.75 -9.52
C LEU A 284 17.53 13.54 -9.60
N ARG A 285 17.76 14.28 -10.70
CA ARG A 285 18.90 15.19 -10.83
C ARG A 285 18.76 16.48 -10.02
N ALA A 286 17.56 17.03 -9.91
CA ALA A 286 17.32 18.35 -9.33
C ALA A 286 17.04 18.31 -7.82
N LEU A 287 16.34 17.27 -7.36
CA LEU A 287 15.88 17.14 -5.98
C LEU A 287 16.89 16.32 -5.18
N PRO A 288 17.38 16.81 -4.02
CA PRO A 288 18.31 16.08 -3.17
C PRO A 288 17.58 15.05 -2.30
N VAL A 289 16.90 14.11 -2.95
CA VAL A 289 16.14 13.02 -2.32
C VAL A 289 17.07 11.99 -1.70
N SER A 290 16.57 11.28 -0.69
CA SER A 290 17.31 10.23 0.03
C SER A 290 17.16 8.86 -0.62
N GLY A 291 16.12 8.67 -1.43
CA GLY A 291 15.89 7.41 -2.13
C GLY A 291 14.79 7.48 -3.17
N ILE A 292 14.56 6.34 -3.81
CA ILE A 292 13.51 6.13 -4.81
C ILE A 292 12.76 4.84 -4.50
N LYS A 293 11.45 4.82 -4.80
CA LYS A 293 10.63 3.60 -4.78
C LYS A 293 10.45 3.13 -6.22
N LEU A 294 10.99 1.96 -6.56
CA LEU A 294 10.84 1.39 -7.90
C LEU A 294 9.43 0.85 -8.07
N ASP A 295 8.72 1.35 -9.08
CA ASP A 295 7.33 1.01 -9.32
C ASP A 295 7.13 -0.49 -9.59
N ARG A 296 5.99 -1.00 -9.11
CA ARG A 296 5.58 -2.40 -9.22
C ARG A 296 5.47 -2.91 -10.67
N SER A 297 5.23 -2.04 -11.65
CA SER A 297 5.08 -2.45 -13.05
C SER A 297 6.38 -3.07 -13.61
N TYR A 298 7.55 -2.60 -13.16
CA TYR A 298 8.84 -3.15 -13.55
C TYR A 298 9.25 -4.35 -12.69
N VAL A 299 9.01 -4.26 -11.37
CA VAL A 299 9.38 -5.34 -10.44
C VAL A 299 8.56 -6.60 -10.70
N GLY A 300 7.28 -6.46 -11.04
CA GLY A 300 6.42 -7.61 -11.35
C GLY A 300 6.83 -8.37 -12.61
N GLY A 301 7.38 -7.68 -13.62
CA GLY A 301 7.79 -8.29 -14.88
C GLY A 301 9.19 -8.90 -14.87
N MET A 302 10.07 -8.46 -13.96
CA MET A 302 11.52 -8.77 -14.00
C MET A 302 11.87 -10.27 -13.86
N VAL A 303 10.97 -11.09 -13.33
CA VAL A 303 11.21 -12.55 -13.19
C VAL A 303 11.01 -13.27 -14.53
N ASP A 304 10.12 -12.77 -15.38
CA ASP A 304 9.69 -13.42 -16.61
C ASP A 304 10.15 -12.68 -17.89
N ASP A 305 10.37 -11.35 -17.83
CA ASP A 305 10.88 -10.54 -18.95
C ASP A 305 12.32 -10.04 -18.69
N PRO A 306 13.31 -10.52 -19.48
CA PRO A 306 14.69 -10.03 -19.42
C PRO A 306 14.84 -8.52 -19.66
N ARG A 307 13.90 -7.88 -20.38
CA ARG A 307 13.91 -6.42 -20.58
C ARG A 307 13.56 -5.68 -19.30
N ASP A 308 12.55 -6.13 -18.57
CA ASP A 308 12.18 -5.53 -17.27
C ASP A 308 13.31 -5.73 -16.26
N ALA A 309 13.95 -6.90 -16.23
CA ALA A 309 15.15 -7.12 -15.43
C ALA A 309 16.31 -6.18 -15.79
N ALA A 310 16.54 -5.93 -17.09
CA ALA A 310 17.57 -4.99 -17.54
C ALA A 310 17.24 -3.54 -17.16
N ILE A 311 15.97 -3.14 -17.23
CA ILE A 311 15.49 -1.81 -16.82
C ILE A 311 15.71 -1.63 -15.31
N VAL A 312 15.26 -2.59 -14.48
CA VAL A 312 15.48 -2.58 -13.03
C VAL A 312 16.98 -2.50 -12.71
N GLY A 313 17.82 -3.31 -13.37
CA GLY A 313 19.26 -3.26 -13.19
C GLY A 313 19.88 -1.89 -13.52
N GLY A 314 19.41 -1.24 -14.60
CA GLY A 314 19.80 0.11 -14.97
C GLY A 314 19.37 1.17 -13.95
N MET A 315 18.13 1.11 -13.48
CA MET A 315 17.61 2.02 -12.44
C MET A 315 18.39 1.89 -11.13
N LEU A 316 18.70 0.65 -10.71
CA LEU A 316 19.53 0.40 -9.53
C LEU A 316 20.95 0.95 -9.68
N ALA A 317 21.54 0.85 -10.87
CA ALA A 317 22.87 1.42 -11.14
C ALA A 317 22.86 2.95 -11.09
N LEU A 318 21.80 3.58 -11.62
CA LEU A 318 21.62 5.02 -11.54
C LEU A 318 21.46 5.49 -10.08
N ALA A 319 20.59 4.86 -9.31
CA ALA A 319 20.37 5.19 -7.90
C ALA A 319 21.66 5.10 -7.09
N ARG A 320 22.44 4.03 -7.27
CA ARG A 320 23.77 3.90 -6.64
C ARG A 320 24.74 5.03 -7.02
N SER A 321 24.69 5.49 -8.28
CA SER A 321 25.55 6.58 -8.75
C SER A 321 25.18 7.94 -8.15
N LEU A 322 23.96 8.06 -7.64
CA LEU A 322 23.40 9.27 -7.04
C LEU A 322 23.27 9.17 -5.51
N ASP A 323 23.85 8.12 -4.90
CA ASP A 323 23.80 7.85 -3.46
C ASP A 323 22.35 7.79 -2.91
N CYS A 324 21.43 7.27 -3.73
CA CYS A 324 20.02 7.10 -3.38
C CYS A 324 19.75 5.67 -2.90
N GLU A 325 19.04 5.54 -1.79
CA GLU A 325 18.47 4.25 -1.39
C GLU A 325 17.35 3.84 -2.36
N VAL A 326 17.12 2.53 -2.48
CA VAL A 326 16.09 1.99 -3.36
C VAL A 326 15.22 1.00 -2.62
N VAL A 327 13.92 1.27 -2.60
CA VAL A 327 12.87 0.34 -2.17
C VAL A 327 12.18 -0.20 -3.40
N ALA A 328 12.18 -1.52 -3.60
CA ALA A 328 11.42 -2.12 -4.69
C ALA A 328 9.97 -2.41 -4.27
N GLU A 329 9.00 -1.89 -5.02
CA GLU A 329 7.58 -2.17 -4.79
C GLU A 329 7.10 -3.38 -5.58
N GLY A 330 5.96 -3.95 -5.18
CA GLY A 330 5.41 -5.11 -5.89
C GLY A 330 6.19 -6.40 -5.66
N VAL A 331 6.92 -6.53 -4.54
CA VAL A 331 7.53 -7.81 -4.15
C VAL A 331 6.44 -8.79 -3.71
N THR A 332 5.91 -9.55 -4.67
CA THR A 332 4.77 -10.45 -4.44
C THR A 332 5.15 -11.92 -4.27
N THR A 333 6.35 -12.33 -4.69
CA THR A 333 6.81 -13.71 -4.62
C THR A 333 8.24 -13.81 -4.09
N PRO A 334 8.66 -14.96 -3.54
CA PRO A 334 10.07 -15.21 -3.22
C PRO A 334 11.01 -15.11 -4.44
N ALA A 335 10.50 -15.27 -5.66
CA ALA A 335 11.28 -15.11 -6.88
C ALA A 335 11.63 -13.63 -7.13
N HIS A 336 10.68 -12.71 -6.92
CA HIS A 336 10.95 -11.26 -6.95
C HIS A 336 12.05 -10.88 -5.97
N ALA A 337 11.91 -11.31 -4.70
CA ALA A 337 12.90 -11.03 -3.66
C ALA A 337 14.31 -11.54 -4.05
N ARG A 338 14.43 -12.78 -4.54
CA ARG A 338 15.72 -13.34 -5.01
C ARG A 338 16.31 -12.57 -6.19
N ALA A 339 15.49 -12.21 -7.17
CA ALA A 339 15.94 -11.47 -8.35
C ALA A 339 16.46 -10.07 -7.96
N LEU A 340 15.73 -9.37 -7.09
CA LEU A 340 16.14 -8.07 -6.55
C LEU A 340 17.45 -8.16 -5.75
N LEU A 341 17.57 -9.17 -4.87
CA LEU A 341 18.79 -9.41 -4.11
C LEU A 341 19.99 -9.70 -5.02
N ALA A 342 19.80 -10.46 -6.11
CA ALA A 342 20.84 -10.73 -7.09
C ALA A 342 21.30 -9.46 -7.84
N LEU A 343 20.43 -8.46 -8.00
CA LEU A 343 20.76 -7.14 -8.56
C LEU A 343 21.30 -6.14 -7.51
N GLY A 344 21.42 -6.57 -6.25
CA GLY A 344 21.90 -5.75 -5.13
C GLY A 344 20.84 -4.84 -4.50
N CYS A 345 19.57 -5.02 -4.82
CA CYS A 345 18.46 -4.34 -4.14
C CYS A 345 18.02 -5.17 -2.94
N THR A 346 18.22 -4.63 -1.73
CA THR A 346 17.90 -5.35 -0.48
C THR A 346 16.59 -4.90 0.14
N GLN A 347 16.08 -3.71 -0.18
CA GLN A 347 14.87 -3.19 0.43
C GLN A 347 13.65 -3.46 -0.47
N GLY A 348 12.57 -3.97 0.11
CA GLY A 348 11.37 -4.35 -0.65
C GLY A 348 10.08 -4.14 0.12
N GLN A 349 9.00 -3.97 -0.65
CA GLN A 349 7.63 -3.82 -0.20
C GLN A 349 6.67 -4.51 -1.18
N GLY A 350 5.62 -5.15 -0.67
CA GLY A 350 4.62 -5.79 -1.53
C GLY A 350 3.87 -6.92 -0.83
N PHE A 351 2.85 -7.46 -1.50
CA PHE A 351 1.95 -8.46 -0.92
C PHE A 351 2.60 -9.81 -0.59
N GLY A 352 3.76 -10.12 -1.16
CA GLY A 352 4.55 -11.30 -0.82
C GLY A 352 5.27 -11.17 0.51
N ILE A 353 5.34 -9.94 1.04
CA ILE A 353 5.84 -9.61 2.38
C ILE A 353 4.64 -9.46 3.31
N ALA A 354 3.77 -8.48 3.04
CA ALA A 354 2.53 -8.25 3.75
C ALA A 354 1.60 -7.30 2.99
N ALA A 355 0.29 -7.53 3.15
CA ALA A 355 -0.73 -6.54 2.82
C ALA A 355 -0.72 -5.38 3.83
N PRO A 356 -1.22 -4.18 3.46
CA PRO A 356 -1.47 -3.10 4.41
C PRO A 356 -2.34 -3.58 5.56
N MET A 357 -1.98 -3.22 6.79
CA MET A 357 -2.67 -3.68 7.99
C MET A 357 -3.00 -2.55 8.95
N ARG A 358 -3.99 -2.79 9.82
CA ARG A 358 -4.36 -1.83 10.86
C ARG A 358 -3.23 -1.64 11.87
N PRO A 359 -3.13 -0.45 12.49
CA PRO A 359 -2.01 -0.14 13.38
C PRO A 359 -1.85 -1.08 14.57
N GLN A 360 -2.94 -1.70 15.03
CA GLN A 360 -2.92 -2.64 16.16
C GLN A 360 -2.31 -4.00 15.80
N ALA A 361 -2.32 -4.38 14.52
CA ALA A 361 -1.80 -5.67 14.06
C ALA A 361 -0.28 -5.64 13.81
N LEU A 362 0.26 -4.45 13.52
CA LEU A 362 1.63 -4.28 13.06
C LEU A 362 2.69 -4.80 14.06
N PRO A 363 2.66 -4.45 15.36
CA PRO A 363 3.73 -4.88 16.28
C PRO A 363 3.89 -6.40 16.36
N ALA A 364 2.79 -7.14 16.49
CA ALA A 364 2.81 -8.59 16.54
C ALA A 364 3.26 -9.21 15.21
N TRP A 365 2.89 -8.60 14.07
CA TRP A 365 3.35 -9.04 12.76
C TRP A 365 4.86 -8.85 12.61
N VAL A 366 5.41 -7.71 13.05
CA VAL A 366 6.85 -7.42 13.01
C VAL A 366 7.64 -8.45 13.82
N GLU A 367 7.22 -8.74 15.05
CA GLU A 367 7.86 -9.75 15.90
C GLU A 367 7.86 -11.14 15.24
N ALA A 368 6.74 -11.56 14.67
CA ALA A 368 6.62 -12.84 13.99
C ALA A 368 7.49 -12.92 12.73
N PHE A 369 7.51 -11.84 11.94
CA PHE A 369 8.31 -11.74 10.72
C PHE A 369 9.81 -11.83 11.02
N GLU A 370 10.32 -11.05 11.98
CA GLU A 370 11.74 -11.01 12.30
C GLU A 370 12.24 -12.26 13.04
N ALA A 371 11.35 -12.97 13.76
CA ALA A 371 11.68 -14.25 14.38
C ALA A 371 11.87 -15.38 13.36
N GLN A 372 11.16 -15.33 12.23
CA GLN A 372 11.20 -16.33 11.17
C GLN A 372 11.17 -15.65 9.80
N PRO A 373 12.24 -14.92 9.43
CA PRO A 373 12.26 -14.22 8.18
C PRO A 373 12.21 -15.24 7.03
N PRO A 374 11.50 -14.93 5.93
CA PRO A 374 11.49 -15.79 4.77
C PRO A 374 12.92 -16.00 4.26
N GLY A 375 13.28 -17.23 3.89
CA GLY A 375 14.60 -17.59 3.38
C GLY A 375 14.89 -17.06 1.97
N TRP A 376 14.66 -15.78 1.71
CA TRP A 376 14.85 -15.16 0.39
C TRP A 376 16.31 -15.14 -0.05
N ALA A 377 17.25 -15.04 0.90
CA ALA A 377 18.69 -15.04 0.63
C ALA A 377 19.29 -16.43 0.37
N GLN A 378 18.52 -17.52 0.50
CA GLN A 378 19.08 -18.86 0.23
C GLN A 378 19.22 -19.09 -1.28
N PRO A 379 20.42 -19.40 -1.77
CA PRO A 379 20.57 -19.86 -3.14
C PRO A 379 19.81 -21.17 -3.30
N HIS A 380 19.08 -21.32 -4.41
CA HIS A 380 18.57 -22.62 -4.84
C HIS A 380 19.74 -23.60 -4.86
N ILE A 381 19.82 -24.48 -3.87
CA ILE A 381 20.61 -25.70 -3.98
C ILE A 381 19.80 -26.58 -4.92
N GLY A 382 20.07 -26.45 -6.21
CA GLY A 382 19.56 -27.37 -7.21
C GLY A 382 20.00 -28.79 -6.84
N VAL A 383 19.03 -29.70 -6.82
CA VAL A 383 19.28 -31.14 -6.97
C VAL A 383 18.61 -31.57 -8.26
#